data_AF-A0A0D3JEH3-F1
#
_entry.id   AF-A0A0D3JEH3-F1
#
_cell.length_a   1.000
_cell.length_b   1.000
_cell.length_c   1.000
_cell.angle_alpha   90.00
_cell.angle_beta   90.00
_cell.angle_gamma   90.00
#
_symmetry.space_group_name_H-M   'P 1'
#
loop_
_entity.id
_entity.type
_entity.pdbx_description
1 polymer ?
#
loop_
_entity_poly.entity_id
_entity_poly.type
_entity_poly.pdbx_seq_one_letter_code
_entity_poly.pdbx_strand_id
1 'polypeptide(L)'
;MAAPAADKYSEAEGVVETVIKIFSERTDPNTARDAGREICEIKRRATARHAELVRSIRELTNEAERARRRLAEGEQLEAGSAVREELLSAKARAERSISRMRQENLALQQQIGTAETRASELAAREQGVRQQELVEVPRARHTISLYANISSIRWDFGTSNVKGFLASSGGSEGPAGRGVSLAPAFEMDPAQQSGFEMTNHLWELMGTS
;
A
#
# COMPACT_ATOMS: atom_id res chain seq x y z
N MET A 1 -1.21 34.90 36.16
CA MET A 1 -1.48 33.45 35.98
C MET A 1 -2.12 33.27 34.61
N ALA A 2 -1.42 32.67 33.65
CA ALA A 2 -1.89 32.50 32.28
C ALA A 2 -1.62 31.06 31.81
N ALA A 3 -2.69 30.33 31.50
CA ALA A 3 -2.75 29.09 30.70
C ALA A 3 -4.26 28.82 30.41
N PRO A 4 -4.68 28.09 29.35
CA PRO A 4 -3.95 27.49 28.23
C PRO A 4 -4.60 27.85 26.86
N ALA A 5 -3.87 28.51 25.95
CA ALA A 5 -4.32 28.70 24.56
C ALA A 5 -3.85 27.57 23.61
N ALA A 6 -2.92 26.74 24.05
CA ALA A 6 -2.29 25.68 23.24
C ALA A 6 -3.26 24.55 22.85
N ASP A 7 -4.29 24.25 23.66
CA ASP A 7 -5.23 23.17 23.37
C ASP A 7 -6.26 23.50 22.28
N LYS A 8 -6.51 24.79 22.00
CA LYS A 8 -7.62 25.19 21.10
C LYS A 8 -7.32 25.04 19.61
N TYR A 9 -6.05 24.89 19.24
CA TYR A 9 -5.61 24.79 17.85
C TYR A 9 -5.06 23.39 17.48
N SER A 10 -4.98 22.47 18.44
CA SER A 10 -4.44 21.11 18.21
C SER A 10 -5.30 20.29 17.24
N GLU A 11 -6.62 20.52 17.22
CA GLU A 11 -7.52 19.86 16.29
C GLU A 11 -7.30 20.34 14.85
N ALA A 12 -7.02 21.63 14.64
CA ALA A 12 -6.75 22.20 13.33
C ALA A 12 -5.38 21.77 12.78
N GLU A 13 -4.34 21.79 13.63
CA GLU A 13 -3.02 21.24 13.30
C GLU A 13 -3.08 19.75 12.98
N GLY A 14 -3.83 18.97 13.77
CA GLY A 14 -4.05 17.54 13.53
C GLY A 14 -4.75 17.26 12.21
N VAL A 15 -5.72 18.09 11.79
CA VAL A 15 -6.39 17.96 10.49
C VAL A 15 -5.43 18.26 9.33
N VAL A 16 -4.60 19.31 9.44
CA VAL A 16 -3.62 19.66 8.40
C VAL A 16 -2.54 18.58 8.28
N GLU A 17 -2.03 18.07 9.41
CA GLU A 17 -1.06 16.97 9.43
C GLU A 17 -1.66 15.69 8.83
N THR A 18 -2.92 15.39 9.14
CA THR A 18 -3.65 14.24 8.57
C THR A 18 -3.84 14.40 7.06
N VAL A 19 -4.16 15.60 6.57
CA VAL A 19 -4.28 15.88 5.13
C VAL A 19 -2.92 15.73 4.42
N ILE A 20 -1.85 16.29 4.98
CA ILE A 20 -0.49 16.17 4.43
C ILE A 20 -0.08 14.71 4.37
N LYS A 21 -0.35 13.93 5.43
CA LYS A 21 -0.06 12.50 5.49
C LYS A 21 -0.86 11.70 4.45
N ILE A 22 -2.17 11.92 4.34
CA ILE A 22 -3.01 11.20 3.37
C ILE A 22 -2.59 11.52 1.92
N PHE A 23 -2.24 12.77 1.62
CA PHE A 23 -1.82 13.16 0.27
C PHE A 23 -0.39 12.73 -0.07
N SER A 24 0.49 12.54 0.92
CA SER A 24 1.85 12.02 0.72
C SER A 24 1.94 10.50 0.65
N GLU A 25 1.02 9.77 1.31
CA GLU A 25 0.99 8.30 1.36
C GLU A 25 0.20 7.66 0.21
N ARG A 26 -0.32 8.45 -0.74
CA ARG A 26 -1.19 8.02 -1.84
C ARG A 26 -0.48 7.07 -2.81
N THR A 27 -0.30 5.84 -2.38
CA THR A 27 0.11 4.70 -3.18
C THR A 27 -1.14 4.23 -3.91
N ASP A 28 -1.06 4.20 -5.24
CA ASP A 28 -2.19 3.96 -6.13
C ASP A 28 -2.99 2.70 -5.73
N PRO A 29 -4.28 2.80 -5.37
CA PRO A 29 -5.08 1.62 -4.99
C PRO A 29 -5.19 0.58 -6.13
N ASN A 30 -4.92 1.01 -7.37
CA ASN A 30 -4.86 0.14 -8.54
C ASN A 30 -3.61 -0.76 -8.53
N THR A 31 -2.44 -0.27 -8.10
CA THR A 31 -1.22 -1.10 -8.03
C THR A 31 -1.31 -2.15 -6.93
N ALA A 32 -2.01 -1.88 -5.82
CA ALA A 32 -2.26 -2.88 -4.77
C ALA A 32 -3.18 -4.02 -5.28
N ARG A 33 -4.24 -3.69 -6.02
CA ARG A 33 -5.13 -4.68 -6.64
C ARG A 33 -4.45 -5.53 -7.70
N ASP A 34 -3.59 -4.94 -8.52
CA ASP A 34 -2.88 -5.66 -9.56
C ASP A 34 -1.80 -6.57 -8.98
N ALA A 35 -1.08 -6.12 -7.94
CA ALA A 35 -0.20 -6.98 -7.16
C ALA A 35 -0.95 -8.17 -6.51
N GLY A 36 -2.16 -7.95 -6.00
CA GLY A 36 -3.02 -9.02 -5.47
C GLY A 36 -3.41 -10.07 -6.53
N ARG A 37 -3.68 -9.65 -7.77
CA ARG A 37 -3.94 -10.57 -8.89
C ARG A 37 -2.71 -11.38 -9.25
N GLU A 38 -1.55 -10.74 -9.34
CA GLU A 38 -0.29 -11.44 -9.64
C GLU A 38 0.06 -12.48 -8.56
N ILE A 39 -0.14 -12.16 -7.28
CA ILE A 39 0.07 -13.11 -6.18
C ILE A 39 -0.85 -14.33 -6.31
N CYS A 40 -2.13 -14.11 -6.63
CA CYS A 40 -3.08 -15.21 -6.87
C CYS A 40 -2.66 -16.09 -8.05
N GLU A 41 -2.19 -15.49 -9.15
CA GLU A 41 -1.66 -16.25 -10.28
C GLU A 41 -0.42 -17.06 -9.93
N ILE A 42 0.52 -16.47 -9.17
CA ILE A 42 1.73 -17.14 -8.72
C ILE A 42 1.37 -18.33 -7.82
N LYS A 43 0.46 -18.15 -6.86
CA LYS A 43 -0.01 -19.25 -5.99
C LYS A 43 -0.64 -20.38 -6.81
N ARG A 44 -1.46 -20.05 -7.81
CA ARG A 44 -2.08 -21.05 -8.71
C ARG A 44 -1.03 -21.82 -9.51
N ARG A 45 -0.05 -21.12 -10.09
CA ARG A 45 1.04 -21.76 -10.85
C ARG A 45 1.93 -22.62 -9.96
N ALA A 46 2.20 -22.18 -8.73
CA ALA A 46 2.99 -22.94 -7.76
C ALA A 46 2.29 -24.23 -7.32
N THR A 47 0.99 -24.18 -7.02
CA THR A 47 0.20 -25.37 -6.68
C THR A 47 0.08 -26.35 -7.83
N ALA A 48 -0.13 -25.87 -9.06
CA ALA A 48 -0.14 -26.72 -10.26
C ALA A 48 1.20 -27.44 -10.47
N ARG A 49 2.33 -26.70 -10.40
CA ARG A 49 3.67 -27.29 -10.49
C ARG A 49 3.96 -28.28 -9.38
N HIS A 50 3.51 -28.00 -8.16
CA HIS A 50 3.69 -28.93 -7.04
C HIS A 50 2.94 -30.25 -7.29
N ALA A 51 1.71 -30.19 -7.81
CA ALA A 51 0.94 -31.38 -8.17
C ALA A 51 1.60 -32.20 -9.28
N GLU A 52 2.19 -31.53 -10.29
CA GLU A 52 2.97 -32.19 -11.35
C GLU A 52 4.21 -32.88 -10.79
N LEU A 53 5.00 -32.19 -9.95
CA LEU A 53 6.18 -32.76 -9.31
C LEU A 53 5.85 -33.98 -8.46
N VAL A 54 4.78 -33.93 -7.67
CA VAL A 54 4.33 -35.07 -6.86
C VAL A 54 3.96 -36.27 -7.76
N ARG A 55 3.34 -36.01 -8.92
CA ARG A 55 3.01 -37.06 -9.89
C ARG A 55 4.27 -37.69 -10.49
N SER A 56 5.23 -36.87 -10.94
CA SER A 56 6.49 -37.36 -11.49
C SER A 56 7.31 -38.14 -10.45
N ILE A 57 7.33 -37.71 -9.19
CA ILE A 57 8.00 -38.46 -8.10
C ILE A 57 7.36 -39.83 -7.92
N ARG A 58 6.03 -39.93 -7.95
CA ARG A 58 5.33 -41.22 -7.85
C ARG A 58 5.63 -42.13 -9.03
N GLU A 59 5.64 -41.60 -10.25
CA GLU A 59 5.98 -42.36 -11.46
C GLU A 59 7.42 -42.90 -11.40
N LEU A 60 8.40 -42.04 -11.09
CA LEU A 60 9.79 -42.45 -10.95
C LEU A 60 10.00 -43.45 -9.79
N THR A 61 9.24 -43.32 -8.70
CA THR A 61 9.29 -44.27 -7.59
C THR A 61 8.75 -45.64 -8.03
N ASN A 62 7.63 -45.66 -8.76
CA ASN A 62 7.07 -46.90 -9.31
C ASN A 62 8.00 -47.55 -10.33
N GLU A 63 8.66 -46.76 -11.18
CA GLU A 63 9.67 -47.25 -12.13
C GLU A 63 10.88 -47.84 -11.40
N ALA A 64 11.38 -47.16 -10.37
CA ALA A 64 12.48 -47.66 -9.55
C ALA A 64 12.11 -48.97 -8.81
N GLU A 65 10.89 -49.09 -8.31
CA GLU A 65 10.40 -50.34 -7.71
C GLU A 65 10.26 -51.46 -8.73
N ARG A 66 9.74 -51.19 -9.93
CA ARG A 66 9.66 -52.18 -11.02
C ARG A 66 11.04 -52.64 -11.45
N ALA A 67 12.01 -51.72 -11.56
CA ALA A 67 13.39 -52.04 -11.88
C ALA A 67 14.05 -52.90 -10.78
N ARG A 68 13.79 -52.58 -9.49
CA ARG A 68 14.23 -53.41 -8.37
C ARG A 68 13.63 -54.81 -8.39
N ARG A 69 12.34 -54.96 -8.70
CA ARG A 69 11.69 -56.29 -8.80
C ARG A 69 12.28 -57.12 -9.94
N ARG A 70 12.50 -56.53 -11.11
CA ARG A 70 13.14 -57.21 -12.25
C ARG A 70 14.55 -57.68 -11.94
N LEU A 71 15.30 -56.91 -11.14
CA LEU A 71 16.61 -57.35 -10.65
C LEU A 71 16.52 -58.51 -9.67
N ALA A 72 15.59 -58.45 -8.72
CA ALA A 72 15.37 -59.53 -7.76
C ALA A 72 14.91 -60.83 -8.44
N GLU A 73 14.12 -60.71 -9.51
CA GLU A 73 13.71 -61.83 -10.37
C GLU A 73 14.85 -62.30 -11.30
N GLY A 74 15.76 -61.39 -11.69
CA GLY A 74 16.92 -61.67 -12.54
C GLY A 74 18.15 -62.27 -11.82
N GLU A 75 18.16 -62.33 -10.48
CA GLU A 75 19.23 -62.96 -9.70
C GLU A 75 19.32 -64.50 -9.89
N GLN A 76 18.49 -65.11 -10.75
CA GLN A 76 18.59 -66.53 -11.13
C GLN A 76 19.44 -66.82 -12.37
N LEU A 77 19.98 -65.81 -13.07
CA LEU A 77 20.86 -66.02 -14.22
C LEU A 77 22.15 -65.22 -14.06
N GLU A 78 23.26 -65.95 -13.92
CA GLU A 78 24.67 -65.54 -13.87
C GLU A 78 25.11 -64.70 -15.09
N ALA A 79 24.58 -63.48 -15.20
CA ALA A 79 25.06 -62.39 -16.06
C ALA A 79 25.19 -61.07 -15.26
N GLY A 80 25.03 -61.15 -13.94
CA GLY A 80 24.47 -60.09 -13.10
C GLY A 80 25.45 -59.16 -12.38
N SER A 81 26.73 -59.04 -12.77
CA SER A 81 27.65 -58.08 -12.14
C SER A 81 27.51 -56.67 -12.72
N ALA A 82 27.70 -56.51 -14.04
CA ALA A 82 27.66 -55.20 -14.69
C ALA A 82 26.28 -54.55 -14.65
N VAL A 83 25.21 -55.33 -14.86
CA VAL A 83 23.82 -54.84 -14.79
C VAL A 83 23.46 -54.42 -13.36
N ARG A 84 23.91 -55.17 -12.35
CA ARG A 84 23.69 -54.82 -10.93
C ARG A 84 24.43 -53.54 -10.55
N GLU A 85 25.66 -53.36 -11.02
CA GLU A 85 26.46 -52.16 -10.77
C GLU A 85 25.85 -50.91 -11.46
N GLU A 86 25.35 -51.06 -12.69
CA GLU A 86 24.65 -50.00 -13.40
C GLU A 86 23.34 -49.59 -12.69
N LEU A 87 22.58 -50.56 -12.17
CA LEU A 87 21.36 -50.28 -11.40
C LEU A 87 21.64 -49.69 -10.01
N LEU A 88 22.73 -50.07 -9.34
CA LEU A 88 23.17 -49.43 -8.10
C LEU A 88 23.58 -47.96 -8.35
N SER A 89 24.29 -47.71 -9.45
CA SER A 89 24.63 -46.35 -9.93
C SER A 89 23.38 -45.53 -10.22
N ALA A 90 22.41 -46.10 -10.94
CA ALA A 90 21.13 -45.45 -11.25
C ALA A 90 20.33 -45.14 -9.98
N LYS A 91 20.27 -46.07 -9.02
CA LYS A 91 19.66 -45.87 -7.70
C LYS A 91 20.32 -44.73 -6.94
N ALA A 92 21.66 -44.70 -6.85
CA ALA A 92 22.38 -43.63 -6.16
C ALA A 92 22.20 -42.26 -6.83
N ARG A 93 22.02 -42.23 -8.16
CA ARG A 93 21.70 -41.01 -8.90
C ARG A 93 20.28 -40.54 -8.60
N ALA A 94 19.30 -41.46 -8.56
CA ALA A 94 17.92 -41.17 -8.21
C ALA A 94 17.79 -40.67 -6.76
N GLU A 95 18.48 -41.30 -5.79
CA GLU A 95 18.47 -40.89 -4.39
C GLU A 95 19.04 -39.48 -4.20
N ARG A 96 20.13 -39.14 -4.91
CA ARG A 96 20.67 -37.77 -4.93
C ARG A 96 19.68 -36.78 -5.52
N SER A 97 19.02 -37.15 -6.63
CA SER A 97 17.99 -36.31 -7.25
C SER A 97 16.79 -36.08 -6.32
N ILE A 98 16.32 -37.11 -5.63
CA ILE A 98 15.22 -37.03 -4.66
C ILE A 98 15.61 -36.12 -3.50
N SER A 99 16.83 -36.27 -2.97
CA SER A 99 17.31 -35.45 -1.86
C SER A 99 17.40 -33.97 -2.25
N ARG A 100 17.90 -33.69 -3.47
CA ARG A 100 17.92 -32.33 -4.03
C ARG A 100 16.52 -31.75 -4.19
N MET A 101 15.59 -32.50 -4.80
CA MET A 101 14.20 -32.06 -4.96
C MET A 101 13.51 -31.80 -3.61
N ARG A 102 13.81 -32.58 -2.58
CA ARG A 102 13.28 -32.34 -1.22
C ARG A 102 13.80 -31.03 -0.62
N GLN A 103 15.09 -30.73 -0.80
CA GLN A 103 15.66 -29.45 -0.36
C GLN A 103 15.04 -28.27 -1.12
N GLU A 104 14.89 -28.38 -2.44
CA GLU A 104 14.22 -27.36 -3.26
C GLU A 104 12.75 -27.18 -2.82
N ASN A 105 12.04 -28.25 -2.47
CA ASN A 105 10.67 -28.17 -1.96
C ASN A 105 10.58 -27.44 -0.62
N LEU A 106 11.48 -27.73 0.31
CA LEU A 106 11.57 -27.04 1.60
C LEU A 106 11.88 -25.55 1.42
N ALA A 107 12.81 -25.21 0.51
CA ALA A 107 13.11 -23.82 0.19
C ALA A 107 11.90 -23.08 -0.40
N LEU A 108 11.16 -23.73 -1.31
CA LEU A 108 9.93 -23.17 -1.86
C LEU A 108 8.84 -22.99 -0.80
N GLN A 109 8.68 -23.94 0.13
CA GLN A 109 7.74 -23.80 1.23
C GLN A 109 8.08 -22.60 2.13
N GLN A 110 9.36 -22.40 2.44
CA GLN A 110 9.80 -21.21 3.17
C GLN A 110 9.49 -19.92 2.40
N GLN A 111 9.77 -19.88 1.09
CA GLN A 111 9.44 -18.74 0.25
C GLN A 111 7.94 -18.44 0.25
N ILE A 112 7.09 -19.47 0.15
CA ILE A 112 5.63 -19.32 0.23
C ILE A 112 5.23 -18.72 1.59
N GLY A 113 5.76 -19.26 2.69
CA GLY A 113 5.48 -18.73 4.03
C GLY A 113 5.85 -17.25 4.15
N THR A 114 7.03 -16.84 3.66
CA THR A 114 7.44 -15.42 3.68
C THR A 114 6.56 -14.54 2.80
N ALA A 115 6.12 -15.04 1.65
CA ALA A 115 5.21 -14.32 0.77
C ALA A 115 3.82 -14.15 1.39
N GLU A 116 3.34 -15.15 2.13
CA GLU A 116 2.06 -15.08 2.86
C GLU A 116 2.09 -14.07 4.00
N THR A 117 3.18 -14.01 4.77
CA THR A 117 3.36 -12.99 5.81
C THR A 117 3.33 -11.59 5.18
N ARG A 118 4.08 -11.37 4.10
CA ARG A 118 4.08 -10.08 3.38
C ARG A 118 2.70 -9.72 2.83
N ALA A 119 1.96 -10.69 2.28
CA ALA A 119 0.61 -10.46 1.79
C ALA A 119 -0.35 -10.05 2.91
N SER A 120 -0.24 -10.67 4.09
CA SER A 120 -1.02 -10.32 5.27
C SER A 120 -0.71 -8.89 5.76
N GLU A 121 0.58 -8.53 5.82
CA GLU A 121 1.01 -7.17 6.18
C GLU A 121 0.50 -6.12 5.19
N LEU A 122 0.57 -6.41 3.89
CA LEU A 122 0.03 -5.55 2.83
C LEU A 122 -1.48 -5.38 2.94
N ALA A 123 -2.23 -6.46 3.20
CA ALA A 123 -3.68 -6.40 3.39
C ALA A 123 -4.07 -5.55 4.61
N ALA A 124 -3.34 -5.67 5.72
CA ALA A 124 -3.55 -4.83 6.90
C ALA A 124 -3.28 -3.34 6.60
N ARG A 125 -2.22 -3.03 5.84
CA ARG A 125 -1.94 -1.66 5.40
C ARG A 125 -3.03 -1.12 4.46
N GLU A 126 -3.50 -1.92 3.51
CA GLU A 126 -4.58 -1.54 2.60
C GLU A 126 -5.86 -1.22 3.37
N GLN A 127 -6.20 -2.00 4.40
CA GLN A 127 -7.34 -1.73 5.26
C GLN A 127 -7.18 -0.40 6.02
N GLY A 128 -5.97 -0.10 6.52
CA GLY A 128 -5.66 1.17 7.16
C GLY A 128 -5.86 2.37 6.21
N VAL A 129 -5.35 2.26 4.98
CA VAL A 129 -5.53 3.31 3.95
C VAL A 129 -7.00 3.49 3.60
N ARG A 130 -7.76 2.40 3.40
CA ARG A 130 -9.21 2.50 3.14
C ARG A 130 -9.96 3.18 4.27
N GLN A 131 -9.57 2.93 5.52
CA GLN A 131 -10.19 3.60 6.67
C GLN A 131 -9.90 5.10 6.67
N GLN A 132 -8.66 5.51 6.34
CA GLN A 132 -8.31 6.92 6.17
C GLN A 132 -9.09 7.56 5.02
N GLU A 133 -9.23 6.89 3.88
CA GLU A 133 -9.98 7.41 2.72
C GLU A 133 -11.49 7.55 3.00
N LEU A 134 -12.09 6.64 3.76
CA LEU A 134 -13.52 6.65 4.03
C LEU A 134 -13.93 7.57 5.18
N VAL A 135 -13.05 7.80 6.15
CA VAL A 135 -13.40 8.55 7.37
C VAL A 135 -12.63 9.87 7.46
N GLU A 136 -11.29 9.81 7.37
CA GLU A 136 -10.45 10.97 7.60
C GLU A 136 -10.46 11.96 6.43
N VAL A 137 -10.50 11.49 5.18
CA VAL A 137 -10.58 12.39 4.00
C VAL A 137 -11.89 13.18 3.99
N PRO A 138 -13.09 12.57 4.15
CA PRO A 138 -14.33 13.33 4.20
C PRO A 138 -14.38 14.27 5.41
N ARG A 139 -13.87 13.84 6.57
CA ARG A 139 -13.79 14.68 7.78
C ARG A 139 -12.92 15.90 7.54
N ALA A 140 -11.70 15.72 7.04
CA ALA A 140 -10.79 16.82 6.73
C ALA A 140 -11.37 17.76 5.66
N ARG A 141 -11.99 17.21 4.60
CA ARG A 141 -12.68 18.02 3.59
C ARG A 141 -13.83 18.82 4.19
N HIS A 142 -14.60 18.23 5.10
CA HIS A 142 -15.69 18.93 5.79
C HIS A 142 -15.13 20.07 6.64
N THR A 143 -14.10 19.83 7.44
CA THR A 143 -13.43 20.86 8.26
C THR A 143 -12.86 22.00 7.40
N ILE A 144 -12.15 21.69 6.30
CA ILE A 144 -11.65 22.70 5.36
C ILE A 144 -12.82 23.50 4.76
N SER A 145 -13.92 22.82 4.42
CA SER A 145 -15.12 23.50 3.90
C SER A 145 -15.76 24.40 4.94
N LEU A 146 -15.79 24.01 6.22
CA LEU A 146 -16.26 24.86 7.32
C LEU A 146 -15.38 26.10 7.46
N TYR A 147 -14.05 25.95 7.45
CA TYR A 147 -13.13 27.09 7.48
C TYR A 147 -13.33 28.02 6.29
N ALA A 148 -13.46 27.48 5.08
CA ALA A 148 -13.71 28.27 3.88
C ALA A 148 -15.06 29.00 3.94
N ASN A 149 -16.11 28.37 4.48
CA ASN A 149 -17.44 28.97 4.59
C ASN A 149 -17.50 30.05 5.68
N ILE A 150 -16.88 29.82 6.84
CA ILE A 150 -16.90 30.77 7.95
C ILE A 150 -16.03 31.99 7.62
N SER A 151 -14.82 31.75 7.10
CA SER A 151 -13.89 32.84 6.83
C SER A 151 -14.14 33.54 5.50
N SER A 152 -14.74 32.84 4.54
CA SER A 152 -14.80 33.28 3.13
C SER A 152 -13.42 33.62 2.55
N ILE A 153 -12.32 33.21 3.19
CA ILE A 153 -10.96 33.46 2.72
C ILE A 153 -10.57 32.39 1.71
N ARG A 154 -10.01 32.82 0.59
CA ARG A 154 -9.28 31.96 -0.33
C ARG A 154 -7.79 32.26 -0.25
N TRP A 155 -7.04 31.24 0.11
CA TRP A 155 -5.59 31.29 0.27
C TRP A 155 -4.88 31.11 -1.06
N ASP A 156 -3.83 31.90 -1.30
CA ASP A 156 -2.89 31.72 -2.40
C ASP A 156 -1.69 30.92 -1.87
N PHE A 157 -1.65 29.63 -2.23
CA PHE A 157 -0.59 28.71 -1.80
C PHE A 157 0.68 28.80 -2.69
N GLY A 158 0.72 29.71 -3.67
CA GLY A 158 1.87 29.89 -4.56
C GLY A 158 3.04 30.66 -3.94
N THR A 159 2.85 31.23 -2.75
CA THR A 159 3.84 32.08 -2.06
C THR A 159 4.14 31.56 -0.66
N SER A 160 5.36 31.81 -0.16
CA SER A 160 5.74 31.55 1.23
C SER A 160 5.09 32.51 2.23
N ASN A 161 4.54 33.62 1.73
CA ASN A 161 3.82 34.62 2.52
C ASN A 161 2.36 34.21 2.73
N VAL A 162 1.75 34.70 3.81
CA VAL A 162 0.34 34.48 4.11
C VAL A 162 -0.49 35.41 3.23
N LYS A 163 -0.90 34.91 2.07
CA LYS A 163 -1.56 35.68 1.02
C LYS A 163 -2.92 35.08 0.67
N GLY A 164 -3.89 35.94 0.37
CA GLY A 164 -5.22 35.49 -0.01
C GLY A 164 -6.17 36.63 -0.38
N PHE A 165 -7.42 36.27 -0.64
CA PHE A 165 -8.50 37.21 -0.94
C PHE A 165 -9.81 36.74 -0.30
N LEU A 166 -10.66 37.68 0.13
CA LEU A 166 -11.98 37.37 0.70
C LEU A 166 -13.04 37.25 -0.39
N ALA A 167 -13.70 36.11 -0.50
CA ALA A 167 -14.87 35.94 -1.34
C ALA A 167 -16.04 36.77 -0.77
N SER A 168 -16.31 37.93 -1.35
CA SER A 168 -17.45 38.76 -0.93
C SER A 168 -18.77 38.03 -1.21
N SER A 169 -19.52 37.71 -0.16
CA SER A 169 -20.86 37.12 -0.23
C SER A 169 -21.95 38.20 -0.32
N GLY A 170 -21.65 39.34 -0.95
CA GLY A 170 -22.59 40.42 -1.19
C GLY A 170 -23.28 40.27 -2.54
N GLY A 171 -24.46 39.67 -2.56
CA GLY A 171 -25.37 39.77 -3.70
C GLY A 171 -25.75 41.22 -3.96
N SER A 172 -25.19 41.82 -5.01
CA SER A 172 -25.80 42.96 -5.69
C SER A 172 -26.37 42.46 -7.02
N GLU A 173 -27.58 41.90 -6.95
CA GLU A 173 -28.46 41.86 -8.12
C GLU A 173 -28.92 43.29 -8.41
N GLY A 174 -28.04 44.07 -9.05
CA GLY A 174 -28.41 45.27 -9.79
C GLY A 174 -28.57 44.90 -11.27
N PRO A 175 -29.58 45.44 -11.98
CA PRO A 175 -29.84 45.10 -13.38
C PRO A 175 -28.88 45.85 -14.29
N ALA A 176 -27.61 45.51 -14.23
CA ALA A 176 -26.60 45.87 -15.22
C ALA A 176 -25.41 44.95 -14.97
N GLY A 177 -25.24 43.97 -15.86
CA GLY A 177 -24.09 43.09 -15.83
C GLY A 177 -22.79 43.89 -15.76
N ARG A 178 -21.84 43.35 -14.99
CA ARG A 178 -20.44 43.79 -14.80
C ARG A 178 -20.20 44.57 -13.49
N GLY A 179 -19.99 43.81 -12.41
CA GLY A 179 -19.50 44.34 -11.15
C GLY A 179 -19.01 43.21 -10.25
N VAL A 180 -17.92 42.54 -10.64
CA VAL A 180 -17.14 41.73 -9.69
C VAL A 180 -16.54 42.74 -8.71
N SER A 181 -17.18 42.95 -7.55
CA SER A 181 -16.57 43.72 -6.48
C SER A 181 -15.23 43.06 -6.15
N LEU A 182 -14.13 43.77 -6.39
CA LEU A 182 -12.78 43.32 -6.09
C LEU A 182 -12.72 43.02 -4.60
N ALA A 183 -12.73 41.74 -4.27
CA ALA A 183 -12.39 41.20 -2.96
C ALA A 183 -11.14 41.91 -2.39
N PRO A 184 -11.12 42.31 -1.10
CA PRO A 184 -9.89 42.74 -0.45
C PRO A 184 -8.87 41.59 -0.54
N ALA A 185 -7.76 41.85 -1.25
CA ALA A 185 -6.60 40.97 -1.24
C ALA A 185 -5.69 41.39 -0.08
N PHE A 186 -5.12 40.42 0.63
CA PHE A 186 -4.18 40.67 1.71
C PHE A 186 -2.91 39.85 1.50
N GLU A 187 -1.79 40.39 1.96
CA GLU A 187 -0.49 39.73 1.99
C GLU A 187 0.19 40.10 3.30
N MET A 188 0.55 39.09 4.09
CA MET A 188 1.21 39.24 5.37
C MET A 188 2.50 38.42 5.37
N ASP A 189 3.59 39.04 5.81
CA ASP A 189 4.89 38.38 5.97
C ASP A 189 4.99 37.78 7.38
N PRO A 190 5.03 36.43 7.51
CA PRO A 190 5.12 35.77 8.81
C PRO A 190 6.44 36.07 9.56
N ALA A 191 7.46 36.65 8.89
CA ALA A 191 8.69 37.09 9.54
C ALA A 191 8.58 38.49 10.20
N GLN A 192 7.59 39.29 9.80
CA GLN A 192 7.44 40.69 10.25
C GLN A 192 6.29 40.89 11.23
N GLN A 193 5.30 40.00 11.25
CA GLN A 193 4.14 40.08 12.10
C GLN A 193 4.04 38.86 13.00
N SER A 194 3.60 39.05 14.24
CA SER A 194 3.30 37.92 15.11
C SER A 194 2.01 37.21 14.67
N GLY A 195 1.90 35.90 14.91
CA GLY A 195 0.69 35.14 14.57
C GLY A 195 -0.59 35.71 15.20
N PHE A 196 -0.47 36.39 16.35
CA PHE A 196 -1.59 37.09 17.00
C PHE A 196 -2.05 38.32 16.21
N GLU A 197 -1.12 39.15 15.76
CA GLU A 197 -1.41 40.35 14.94
C GLU A 197 -2.02 39.96 13.60
N MET A 198 -1.46 38.95 12.93
CA MET A 198 -1.99 38.42 11.68
C MET A 198 -3.42 37.90 11.85
N THR A 199 -3.68 37.15 12.92
CA THR A 199 -5.02 36.58 13.18
C THR A 199 -6.04 37.68 13.43
N ASN A 200 -5.73 38.67 14.27
CA ASN A 200 -6.64 39.80 14.53
C ASN A 200 -6.91 40.59 13.24
N HIS A 201 -5.89 40.82 12.43
CA HIS A 201 -6.04 41.52 11.17
C HIS A 201 -6.96 40.77 10.20
N LEU A 202 -6.83 39.44 10.11
CA LEU A 202 -7.76 38.60 9.34
C LEU A 202 -9.19 38.65 9.88
N TRP A 203 -9.39 38.68 11.20
CA TRP A 203 -10.71 38.83 11.81
C TRP A 203 -11.36 40.19 11.53
N GLU A 204 -10.57 41.27 11.56
CA GLU A 204 -11.04 42.61 11.20
C GLU A 204 -11.48 42.69 9.73
N LEU A 205 -10.73 42.04 8.83
CA LEU A 205 -11.10 41.95 7.40
C LEU A 205 -12.40 41.18 7.15
N MET A 206 -12.73 40.19 8.01
CA MET A 206 -14.00 39.46 7.93
C MET A 206 -15.17 40.22 8.58
N GLY A 207 -14.91 41.01 9.64
CA GLY A 207 -15.95 41.77 10.35
C GLY A 207 -16.35 43.09 9.69
N THR A 208 -15.64 43.52 8.65
CA THR A 208 -15.87 44.77 7.91
C THR A 208 -16.62 44.57 6.58
N SER A 209 -17.03 43.34 6.23
CA SER A 209 -17.85 43.02 5.04
C SER A 209 -19.34 42.91 5.34
#